data_AF-A0A1M6IQC7-F1
#
_entry.id   AF-A0A1M6IQC7-F1
#
_cell.length_a   1.000
_cell.length_b   1.000
_cell.length_c   1.000
_cell.angle_alpha   90.00
_cell.angle_beta   90.00
_cell.angle_gamma   90.00
#
_symmetry.space_group_name_H-M   'P 1'
#
loop_
_entity.id
_entity.type
_entity.pdbx_description
1 polymer ?
#
loop_
_entity_poly.entity_id
_entity_poly.type
_entity_poly.pdbx_seq_one_letter_code
_entity_poly.pdbx_strand_id
1 'polypeptide(L)'
;MEEKKIDRRVRRTKRLLLNALIQLMSGKKINKITVKELTDLADVNRATFYLYYRDIYDMVDQVETEMLSEFTVAYKKYSSSASTYEEMMPFITYVFEFVKNNSEMCKILLGPDGNYSFIQKFREAINNSQPLLLDTSSKIKLNYYKPFIISGCIGVIQKWLENGMDSSPDEMAKLIIDF
;
A
#
# COMPACT_ATOMS: atom_id res chain seq x y z
N MET A 1 -27.46 2.55 -17.50
CA MET A 1 -26.36 2.22 -18.44
C MET A 1 -25.32 3.33 -18.54
N GLU A 2 -25.77 4.59 -18.46
CA GLU A 2 -24.93 5.81 -18.49
C GLU A 2 -23.99 5.95 -17.28
N GLU A 3 -24.49 5.71 -16.07
CA GLU A 3 -23.72 5.79 -14.82
C GLU A 3 -22.54 4.80 -14.78
N LYS A 4 -22.77 3.56 -15.24
CA LYS A 4 -21.74 2.52 -15.40
C LYS A 4 -20.69 2.88 -16.46
N LYS A 5 -21.05 3.70 -17.45
CA LYS A 5 -20.14 4.18 -18.52
C LYS A 5 -19.28 5.33 -18.01
N ILE A 6 -19.85 6.23 -17.21
CA ILE A 6 -19.12 7.32 -16.54
C ILE A 6 -18.09 6.73 -15.56
N ASP A 7 -18.49 5.77 -14.74
CA ASP A 7 -17.60 5.09 -13.79
C ASP A 7 -16.38 4.45 -14.50
N ARG A 8 -16.61 3.75 -15.62
CA ARG A 8 -15.51 3.20 -16.45
C ARG A 8 -14.55 4.28 -16.96
N ARG A 9 -15.06 5.44 -17.38
CA ARG A 9 -14.22 6.54 -17.86
C ARG A 9 -13.39 7.13 -16.72
N VAL A 10 -14.00 7.34 -15.55
CA VAL A 10 -13.32 7.83 -14.35
C VAL A 10 -12.17 6.88 -13.96
N ARG A 11 -12.45 5.58 -13.82
CA ARG A 11 -11.43 4.58 -13.49
C ARG A 11 -10.29 4.54 -14.50
N ARG A 12 -10.61 4.63 -15.79
CA ARG A 12 -9.60 4.67 -16.85
C ARG A 12 -8.69 5.88 -16.70
N THR A 13 -9.26 7.07 -16.48
CA THR A 13 -8.47 8.30 -16.32
C THR A 13 -7.61 8.26 -15.06
N LYS A 14 -8.17 7.87 -13.91
CA LYS A 14 -7.39 7.70 -12.67
C LYS A 14 -6.22 6.75 -12.87
N ARG A 15 -6.42 5.63 -13.59
CA ARG A 15 -5.34 4.68 -13.90
C ARG A 15 -4.26 5.27 -14.81
N LEU A 16 -4.61 6.05 -15.83
CA LEU A 16 -3.63 6.73 -16.69
C LEU A 16 -2.78 7.71 -15.88
N LEU A 17 -3.42 8.52 -15.03
CA LEU A 17 -2.73 9.44 -14.14
C LEU A 17 -1.81 8.69 -13.16
N LEU A 18 -2.30 7.62 -12.52
CA LEU A 18 -1.51 6.81 -11.59
C LEU A 18 -0.26 6.22 -12.26
N ASN A 19 -0.41 5.67 -13.47
CA ASN A 19 0.73 5.13 -14.22
C ASN A 19 1.76 6.22 -14.56
N ALA A 20 1.30 7.41 -14.97
CA ALA A 20 2.20 8.54 -15.22
C ALA A 20 2.90 9.00 -13.94
N LEU A 21 2.20 9.03 -12.80
CA LEU A 21 2.78 9.38 -11.51
C LEU A 21 3.89 8.41 -11.11
N ILE A 22 3.63 7.09 -11.22
CA ILE A 22 4.62 6.04 -10.95
C ILE A 22 5.87 6.22 -11.82
N GLN A 23 5.68 6.46 -13.13
CA GLN A 23 6.80 6.68 -14.05
C GLN A 23 7.62 7.93 -13.71
N LEU A 24 6.97 9.01 -13.27
CA LEU A 24 7.71 10.21 -12.88
C LEU A 24 8.43 10.02 -11.55
N MET A 25 7.79 9.36 -10.58
CA MET A 25 8.36 9.12 -9.25
C MET A 25 9.48 8.09 -9.25
N SER A 26 9.57 7.21 -10.24
CA SER A 26 10.71 6.29 -10.38
C SER A 26 12.03 6.99 -10.75
N GLY A 27 11.95 8.18 -11.36
CA GLY A 27 13.12 8.96 -11.79
C GLY A 27 13.41 10.21 -10.96
N LYS A 28 12.44 10.71 -10.15
CA LYS A 28 12.62 11.94 -9.38
C LYS A 28 11.65 12.07 -8.20
N LYS A 29 12.04 12.91 -7.24
CA LYS A 29 11.24 13.22 -6.05
C LYS A 29 9.93 13.94 -6.41
N ILE A 30 8.88 13.65 -5.64
CA ILE A 30 7.53 14.20 -5.81
C ILE A 30 7.51 15.74 -5.91
N ASN A 31 8.33 16.44 -5.12
CA ASN A 31 8.41 17.91 -5.12
C ASN A 31 8.99 18.51 -6.41
N LYS A 32 9.46 17.68 -7.35
CA LYS A 32 9.92 18.06 -8.69
C LYS A 32 8.93 17.67 -9.80
N ILE A 33 7.79 17.08 -9.45
CA ILE A 33 6.73 16.70 -10.37
C ILE A 33 5.73 17.85 -10.46
N THR A 34 5.37 18.23 -11.69
CA THR A 34 4.33 19.24 -11.93
C THR A 34 3.07 18.60 -12.48
N VAL A 35 1.91 19.23 -12.22
CA VAL A 35 0.63 18.81 -12.82
C VAL A 35 0.73 18.75 -14.35
N LYS A 36 1.39 19.75 -14.96
CA LYS A 36 1.56 19.80 -16.42
C LYS A 36 2.27 18.55 -16.94
N GLU A 37 3.43 18.25 -16.39
CA GLU A 37 4.24 17.10 -16.81
C GLU A 37 3.50 15.78 -16.61
N LEU A 38 2.82 15.61 -15.48
CA LEU A 38 1.98 14.45 -15.22
C LEU A 38 0.89 14.29 -16.27
N THR A 39 0.18 15.38 -16.58
CA THR A 39 -0.93 15.37 -17.53
C THR A 39 -0.47 15.17 -18.97
N ASP A 40 0.68 15.73 -19.33
CA ASP A 40 1.32 15.54 -20.63
C ASP A 40 1.75 14.08 -20.81
N LEU A 41 2.36 13.46 -19.79
CA LEU A 41 2.75 12.05 -19.82
C LEU A 41 1.55 11.09 -19.84
N ALA A 42 0.49 11.42 -19.11
CA ALA A 42 -0.72 10.60 -19.04
C ALA A 42 -1.62 10.69 -20.29
N ASP A 43 -1.33 11.64 -21.20
CA ASP A 43 -2.22 12.04 -22.31
C ASP A 43 -3.63 12.40 -21.81
N VAL A 44 -3.68 13.25 -20.78
CA VAL A 44 -4.93 13.70 -20.13
C VAL A 44 -4.95 15.23 -20.09
N ASN A 45 -6.09 15.84 -20.38
CA ASN A 45 -6.21 17.29 -20.26
C ASN A 45 -6.02 17.73 -18.79
N ARG A 46 -5.24 18.79 -18.57
CA ARG A 46 -5.02 19.36 -17.24
C ARG A 46 -6.30 19.72 -16.49
N ALA A 47 -7.34 20.19 -17.17
CA ALA A 47 -8.65 20.42 -16.56
C ALA A 47 -9.27 19.12 -16.01
N THR A 48 -9.05 17.98 -16.68
CA THR A 48 -9.51 16.67 -16.22
C THR A 48 -8.77 16.19 -14.98
N PHE A 49 -7.48 16.49 -14.83
CA PHE A 49 -6.75 16.22 -13.58
C PHE A 49 -7.43 16.93 -12.40
N TYR A 50 -7.75 18.21 -12.56
CA TYR A 50 -8.37 19.01 -11.52
C TYR A 50 -9.82 18.62 -11.17
N LEU A 51 -10.45 17.74 -11.97
CA LEU A 51 -11.73 17.13 -11.58
C LEU A 51 -11.58 16.09 -10.47
N TYR A 52 -10.38 15.53 -10.30
CA TYR A 52 -10.12 14.43 -9.36
C TYR A 52 -9.15 14.82 -8.24
N TYR A 53 -8.21 15.73 -8.53
CA TYR A 53 -7.10 16.03 -7.65
C TYR A 53 -6.83 17.54 -7.60
N ARG A 54 -6.59 18.07 -6.40
CA ARG A 54 -6.26 19.50 -6.20
C ARG A 54 -4.84 19.82 -6.68
N ASP A 55 -3.91 18.94 -6.40
CA ASP A 55 -2.51 19.00 -6.83
C ASP A 55 -1.88 17.59 -6.79
N ILE A 56 -0.57 17.50 -7.04
CA ILE A 56 0.16 16.23 -7.03
C ILE A 56 0.16 15.57 -5.65
N TYR A 57 0.24 16.34 -4.57
CA TYR A 57 0.26 15.80 -3.21
C TYR A 57 -1.10 15.23 -2.82
N ASP A 58 -2.19 15.91 -3.20
CA ASP A 58 -3.55 15.42 -3.04
C ASP A 58 -3.77 14.11 -3.81
N MET A 59 -3.19 13.98 -5.01
CA MET A 59 -3.23 12.72 -5.77
C MET A 59 -2.51 11.60 -5.03
N VAL A 60 -1.30 11.84 -4.51
CA VAL A 60 -0.54 10.83 -3.77
C VAL A 60 -1.27 10.43 -2.49
N ASP A 61 -1.79 11.40 -1.74
CA ASP A 61 -2.54 11.15 -0.51
C ASP A 61 -3.80 10.28 -0.76
N GLN A 62 -4.53 10.56 -1.84
CA GLN A 62 -5.67 9.72 -2.25
C GLN A 62 -5.24 8.30 -2.62
N VAL A 63 -4.14 8.14 -3.36
CA VAL A 63 -3.62 6.80 -3.72
C VAL A 63 -3.17 6.02 -2.49
N GLU A 64 -2.42 6.66 -1.59
CA GLU A 64 -2.02 6.06 -0.32
C GLU A 64 -3.24 5.63 0.51
N THR A 65 -4.27 6.47 0.57
CA THR A 65 -5.51 6.19 1.28
C THR A 65 -6.28 5.04 0.66
N GLU A 66 -6.38 4.97 -0.67
CA GLU A 66 -7.00 3.86 -1.39
C GLU A 66 -6.27 2.53 -1.08
N MET A 67 -4.94 2.52 -1.11
CA MET A 67 -4.12 1.34 -0.76
C MET A 67 -4.31 0.89 0.70
N LEU A 68 -4.30 1.83 1.65
CA LEU A 68 -4.51 1.53 3.07
C LEU A 68 -5.92 1.04 3.37
N SER A 69 -6.91 1.56 2.65
CA SER A 69 -8.30 1.11 2.75
C SER A 69 -8.43 -0.34 2.33
N GLU A 70 -7.85 -0.72 1.18
CA GLU A 70 -7.85 -2.09 0.69
C GLU A 70 -7.18 -3.05 1.69
N PHE A 71 -6.02 -2.68 2.23
CA PHE A 71 -5.34 -3.43 3.27
C PHE A 71 -6.20 -3.61 4.53
N THR A 72 -6.84 -2.53 5.01
CA THR A 72 -7.66 -2.56 6.24
C THR A 72 -8.91 -3.42 6.07
N VAL A 73 -9.54 -3.37 4.89
CA VAL A 73 -10.68 -4.23 4.53
C VAL A 73 -10.26 -5.69 4.53
N ALA A 74 -9.11 -6.01 3.92
CA ALA A 74 -8.58 -7.37 3.93
C ALA A 74 -8.26 -7.83 5.36
N TYR A 75 -7.57 -7.02 6.17
CA TYR A 75 -7.27 -7.36 7.56
C TYR A 75 -8.55 -7.73 8.31
N LYS A 76 -9.58 -6.87 8.26
CA LYS A 76 -10.86 -7.14 8.94
C LYS A 76 -11.51 -8.45 8.46
N LYS A 77 -11.48 -8.71 7.15
CA LYS A 77 -12.01 -9.94 6.56
C LYS A 77 -11.33 -11.17 7.16
N TYR A 78 -10.00 -11.24 7.11
CA TYR A 78 -9.25 -12.42 7.54
C TYR A 78 -9.12 -12.53 9.07
N SER A 79 -9.01 -11.41 9.78
CA SER A 79 -8.86 -11.42 11.25
C SER A 79 -10.15 -11.77 11.99
N SER A 80 -11.33 -11.61 11.34
CA SER A 80 -12.62 -11.86 11.98
C SER A 80 -12.87 -13.32 12.37
N SER A 81 -12.15 -14.26 11.75
CA SER A 81 -12.26 -15.70 12.02
C SER A 81 -11.00 -16.31 12.61
N ALA A 82 -9.91 -15.54 12.72
CA ALA A 82 -8.62 -16.04 13.18
C ALA A 82 -8.50 -15.96 14.71
N SER A 83 -8.07 -17.05 15.32
CA SER A 83 -7.76 -17.20 16.76
C SER A 83 -6.30 -17.59 17.00
N THR A 84 -5.56 -17.99 15.96
CA THR A 84 -4.13 -18.33 16.01
C THR A 84 -3.32 -17.58 14.94
N TYR A 85 -2.00 -17.47 15.12
CA TYR A 85 -1.13 -16.81 14.14
C TYR A 85 -1.12 -17.57 12.81
N GLU A 86 -1.21 -18.90 12.85
CA GLU A 86 -1.31 -19.79 11.70
C GLU A 86 -2.58 -19.51 10.89
N GLU A 87 -3.70 -19.21 11.56
CA GLU A 87 -4.95 -18.84 10.90
C GLU A 87 -4.89 -17.46 10.21
N MET A 88 -3.87 -16.64 10.50
CA MET A 88 -3.60 -15.39 9.78
C MET A 88 -2.80 -15.60 8.48
N MET A 89 -2.37 -16.83 8.17
CA MET A 89 -1.65 -17.14 6.92
C MET A 89 -2.33 -16.58 5.66
N PRO A 90 -3.66 -16.73 5.46
CA PRO A 90 -4.31 -16.20 4.25
C PRO A 90 -4.24 -14.67 4.16
N PHE A 91 -4.22 -13.97 5.30
CA PHE A 91 -4.02 -12.52 5.32
C PHE A 91 -2.61 -12.15 4.91
N ILE A 92 -1.61 -12.84 5.45
CA ILE A 92 -0.20 -12.55 5.16
C ILE A 92 0.10 -12.85 3.68
N THR A 93 -0.40 -13.97 3.15
CA THR A 93 -0.34 -14.26 1.70
C THR A 93 -0.99 -13.14 0.89
N TYR A 94 -2.20 -12.70 1.26
CA TYR A 94 -2.86 -11.58 0.60
C TYR A 94 -2.02 -10.30 0.63
N VAL A 95 -1.33 -9.99 1.73
CA VAL A 95 -0.43 -8.82 1.81
C VAL A 95 0.69 -8.91 0.78
N PHE A 96 1.35 -10.08 0.65
CA PHE A 96 2.39 -10.26 -0.35
C PHE A 96 1.84 -10.23 -1.79
N GLU A 97 0.65 -10.78 -2.03
CA GLU A 97 -0.04 -10.66 -3.33
C GLU A 97 -0.38 -9.20 -3.67
N PHE A 98 -0.90 -8.46 -2.69
CA PHE A 98 -1.20 -7.04 -2.82
C PHE A 98 0.06 -6.24 -3.17
N VAL A 99 1.17 -6.48 -2.44
CA VAL A 99 2.47 -5.85 -2.73
C VAL A 99 2.94 -6.20 -4.14
N LYS A 100 2.83 -7.47 -4.56
CA LYS A 100 3.22 -7.91 -5.90
C LYS A 100 2.43 -7.20 -7.00
N ASN A 101 1.11 -7.16 -6.84
CA ASN A 101 0.19 -6.54 -7.79
C ASN A 101 0.36 -5.01 -7.88
N ASN A 102 0.87 -4.39 -6.82
CA ASN A 102 1.12 -2.93 -6.74
C ASN A 102 2.62 -2.59 -6.68
N SER A 103 3.48 -3.51 -7.12
CA SER A 103 4.93 -3.49 -6.84
C SER A 103 5.64 -2.20 -7.23
N GLU A 104 5.30 -1.61 -8.38
CA GLU A 104 5.91 -0.35 -8.82
C GLU A 104 5.61 0.82 -7.87
N MET A 105 4.37 0.94 -7.41
CA MET A 105 4.00 1.94 -6.41
C MET A 105 4.58 1.60 -5.04
N CYS A 106 4.55 0.32 -4.64
CA CYS A 106 5.14 -0.11 -3.36
C CYS A 106 6.65 0.13 -3.30
N LYS A 107 7.41 -0.08 -4.38
CA LYS A 107 8.84 0.27 -4.46
C LYS A 107 9.08 1.76 -4.22
N ILE A 108 8.24 2.61 -4.82
CA ILE A 108 8.33 4.06 -4.67
C ILE A 108 7.98 4.48 -3.24
N LEU A 109 6.93 3.92 -2.64
CA LEU A 109 6.46 4.33 -1.32
C LEU A 109 7.27 3.73 -0.16
N LEU A 110 7.74 2.49 -0.30
CA LEU A 110 8.45 1.73 0.74
C LEU A 110 9.96 1.69 0.52
N GLY A 111 10.48 2.16 -0.62
CA GLY A 111 11.91 2.13 -0.92
C GLY A 111 12.76 3.06 -0.05
N PRO A 112 14.08 3.14 -0.30
CA PRO A 112 15.02 3.95 0.49
C PRO A 112 14.70 5.46 0.47
N ASP A 113 14.21 5.96 -0.66
CA ASP A 113 13.70 7.33 -0.84
C ASP A 113 12.17 7.42 -0.65
N GLY A 114 11.58 6.39 -0.03
CA GLY A 114 10.15 6.23 0.11
C GLY A 114 9.48 7.32 0.92
N ASN A 115 8.17 7.43 0.76
CA ASN A 115 7.42 8.41 1.52
C ASN A 115 7.29 7.96 2.97
N TYR A 116 8.10 8.55 3.86
CA TYR A 116 8.05 8.27 5.29
C TYR A 116 6.64 8.42 5.87
N SER A 117 5.83 9.35 5.35
CA SER A 117 4.44 9.49 5.80
C SER A 117 3.59 8.27 5.45
N PHE A 118 3.84 7.59 4.33
CA PHE A 118 3.13 6.36 3.99
C PHE A 118 3.43 5.22 4.97
N ILE A 119 4.70 5.01 5.30
CA ILE A 119 5.11 3.99 6.29
C ILE A 119 4.45 4.28 7.65
N GLN A 120 4.36 5.55 8.04
CA GLN A 120 3.68 5.94 9.28
C GLN A 120 2.18 5.69 9.22
N LYS A 121 1.50 6.09 8.14
CA LYS A 121 0.08 5.79 7.95
C LYS A 121 -0.20 4.28 7.96
N PHE A 122 0.68 3.47 7.37
CA PHE A 122 0.58 2.01 7.39
C PHE A 122 0.72 1.45 8.81
N ARG A 123 1.71 1.92 9.57
CA ARG A 123 1.88 1.57 10.99
C ARG A 123 0.65 1.97 11.81
N GLU A 124 0.12 3.15 11.59
CA GLU A 124 -1.10 3.64 12.25
C GLU A 124 -2.32 2.80 11.90
N ALA A 125 -2.51 2.42 10.63
CA ALA A 125 -3.61 1.56 10.19
C ALA A 125 -3.59 0.19 10.91
N ILE A 126 -2.41 -0.43 11.05
CA ILE A 126 -2.24 -1.68 11.81
C ILE A 126 -2.37 -1.44 13.33
N ASN A 127 -1.93 -0.29 13.83
CA ASN A 127 -2.07 0.03 15.25
C ASN A 127 -3.53 0.22 15.67
N ASN A 128 -4.31 0.87 14.81
CA ASN A 128 -5.73 1.13 14.99
C ASN A 128 -6.62 -0.07 14.65
N SER A 129 -6.09 -1.10 13.97
CA SER A 129 -6.82 -2.33 13.77
C SER A 129 -6.99 -3.08 15.11
N GLN A 130 -8.04 -3.91 15.22
CA GLN A 130 -8.25 -4.81 16.37
C GLN A 130 -6.91 -5.48 16.74
N PRO A 131 -6.63 -5.67 18.05
CA PRO A 131 -5.36 -6.23 18.47
C PRO A 131 -5.14 -7.50 17.67
N LEU A 132 -3.93 -7.63 17.11
CA LEU A 132 -3.46 -8.93 16.65
C LEU A 132 -3.69 -9.94 17.80
N LEU A 133 -3.64 -11.22 17.49
CA LEU A 133 -3.72 -12.33 18.46
C LEU A 133 -2.61 -12.37 19.52
N LEU A 134 -2.02 -11.20 19.78
CA LEU A 134 -1.27 -10.82 20.94
C LEU A 134 -2.13 -10.98 22.19
N ASP A 135 -1.66 -11.83 23.08
CA ASP A 135 -2.03 -11.84 24.48
C ASP A 135 -1.98 -10.41 25.06
N THR A 136 -3.15 -9.80 25.20
CA THR A 136 -3.34 -8.41 25.64
C THR A 136 -3.13 -8.24 27.14
N SER A 137 -2.90 -9.34 27.88
CA SER A 137 -2.63 -9.29 29.32
C SER A 137 -1.26 -8.69 29.66
N SER A 138 -0.32 -8.67 28.70
CA SER A 138 1.01 -8.09 28.89
C SER A 138 1.18 -6.75 28.17
N LYS A 139 1.26 -5.66 28.94
CA LYS A 139 1.57 -4.31 28.43
C LYS A 139 2.89 -4.25 27.66
N ILE A 140 3.86 -5.11 27.99
CA ILE A 140 5.15 -5.21 27.28
C ILE A 140 4.93 -5.75 25.86
N LYS A 141 4.09 -6.79 25.70
CA LYS A 141 3.76 -7.33 24.37
C LYS A 141 3.06 -6.28 23.50
N LEU A 142 2.11 -5.54 24.06
CA LEU A 142 1.42 -4.47 23.32
C LEU A 142 2.35 -3.31 22.92
N ASN A 143 3.22 -2.86 23.82
CA ASN A 143 4.01 -1.65 23.60
C ASN A 143 5.28 -1.88 22.76
N TYR A 144 5.86 -3.08 22.80
CA TYR A 144 7.14 -3.35 22.13
C TYR A 144 7.05 -4.46 21.09
N TYR A 145 6.28 -5.51 21.36
CA TYR A 145 6.20 -6.66 20.45
C TYR A 145 5.39 -6.34 19.18
N LYS A 146 4.28 -5.58 19.29
CA LYS A 146 3.52 -5.14 18.11
C LYS A 146 4.36 -4.26 17.16
N PRO A 147 5.04 -3.19 17.62
CA PRO A 147 5.93 -2.41 16.75
C PRO A 147 7.10 -3.22 16.17
N PHE A 148 7.63 -4.19 16.93
CA PHE A 148 8.67 -5.10 16.47
C PHE A 148 8.20 -5.95 15.28
N ILE A 149 7.05 -6.65 15.41
CA ILE A 149 6.47 -7.46 14.32
C ILE A 149 6.22 -6.59 13.08
N ILE A 150 5.56 -5.44 13.25
CA ILE A 150 5.24 -4.56 12.11
C ILE A 150 6.51 -4.10 11.40
N SER A 151 7.54 -3.73 12.16
CA SER A 151 8.82 -3.30 11.59
C SER A 151 9.54 -4.46 10.89
N GLY A 152 9.49 -5.68 11.44
CA GLY A 152 10.00 -6.89 10.81
C GLY A 152 9.31 -7.19 9.47
N CYS A 153 7.97 -7.18 9.45
CA CYS A 153 7.19 -7.38 8.23
C CYS A 153 7.52 -6.34 7.16
N ILE A 154 7.60 -5.05 7.54
CA ILE A 154 7.99 -3.98 6.61
C ILE A 154 9.39 -4.24 6.04
N GLY A 155 10.35 -4.62 6.88
CA GLY A 155 11.71 -4.94 6.45
C GLY A 155 11.78 -6.11 5.47
N VAL A 156 11.01 -7.17 5.71
CA VAL A 156 10.90 -8.32 4.80
C VAL A 156 10.30 -7.91 3.45
N ILE A 157 9.20 -7.13 3.46
CA ILE A 157 8.56 -6.63 2.24
C ILE A 157 9.52 -5.73 1.44
N GLN A 158 10.20 -4.80 2.11
CA GLN A 158 11.20 -3.93 1.48
C GLN A 158 12.30 -4.77 0.82
N LYS A 159 12.82 -5.77 1.53
CA LYS A 159 13.90 -6.61 1.01
C LYS A 159 13.45 -7.46 -0.18
N TRP A 160 12.24 -8.00 -0.12
CA TRP A 160 11.66 -8.76 -1.22
C TRP A 160 11.44 -7.91 -2.48
N LEU A 161 10.99 -6.66 -2.32
CA LEU A 161 10.88 -5.70 -3.43
C LEU A 161 12.24 -5.35 -4.05
N GLU A 162 13.27 -5.14 -3.22
CA GLU A 162 14.66 -4.89 -3.69
C GLU A 162 15.21 -6.05 -4.51
N ASN A 163 14.93 -7.28 -4.09
CA ASN A 163 15.37 -8.50 -4.79
C ASN A 163 14.53 -8.80 -6.05
N GLY A 164 13.58 -7.94 -6.42
CA GLY A 164 12.74 -8.14 -7.60
C GLY A 164 11.63 -9.18 -7.40
N MET A 165 11.21 -9.42 -6.16
CA MET A 165 10.19 -10.41 -5.79
C MET A 165 10.55 -11.83 -6.26
N ASP A 166 11.77 -12.25 -5.96
CA ASP A 166 12.42 -13.52 -6.36
C ASP A 166 11.72 -14.79 -5.84
N SER A 167 10.88 -14.65 -4.81
CA SER A 167 10.11 -15.72 -4.16
C SER A 167 8.61 -15.48 -4.29
N SER A 168 7.79 -16.54 -4.22
CA SER A 168 6.33 -16.42 -4.31
C SER A 168 5.71 -15.78 -3.06
N PRO A 169 4.51 -15.16 -3.17
CA PRO A 169 3.78 -14.65 -2.01
C PRO A 169 3.56 -15.69 -0.90
N ASP A 170 3.29 -16.95 -1.26
CA ASP A 170 3.10 -18.05 -0.30
C ASP A 170 4.39 -18.39 0.47
N GLU A 171 5.54 -18.42 -0.22
CA GLU A 171 6.84 -18.66 0.42
C GLU A 171 7.18 -17.53 1.40
N MET A 172 6.94 -16.28 0.99
CA MET A 172 7.17 -15.12 1.85
C MET A 172 6.22 -15.09 3.05
N ALA A 173 4.97 -15.51 2.88
CA ALA A 173 4.01 -15.59 3.98
C ALA A 173 4.41 -16.64 5.02
N LYS A 174 4.87 -17.82 4.58
CA LYS A 174 5.40 -18.86 5.46
C LYS A 174 6.61 -18.38 6.26
N LEU A 175 7.54 -17.67 5.61
CA LEU A 175 8.71 -17.08 6.28
C LEU A 175 8.33 -16.18 7.46
N ILE A 176 7.23 -15.41 7.35
CA ILE A 176 6.75 -14.52 8.43
C ILE A 176 6.12 -15.31 9.58
N ILE A 177 5.43 -16.42 9.31
CA ILE A 177 4.77 -17.23 10.34
C ILE A 177 5.75 -18.14 11.08
N ASP A 178 6.79 -18.62 10.40
CA ASP A 178 7.79 -19.51 10.99
C ASP A 178 8.78 -18.78 11.94
N PHE A 179 8.67 -17.46 12.08
CA PHE A 179 9.53 -16.60 12.92
C PHE A 179 8.86 -16.21 14.24
#